data_AF-A0A8S9SEZ7-F1
#
_entry.id   AF-A0A8S9SEZ7-F1
#
_cell.length_a   1.000
_cell.length_b   1.000
_cell.length_c   1.000
_cell.angle_alpha   90.00
_cell.angle_beta   90.00
_cell.angle_gamma   90.00
#
_symmetry.space_group_name_H-M   'P 1'
#
loop_
_entity.id
_entity.type
_entity.pdbx_description
1 polymer ?
#
loop_
_entity_poly.entity_id
_entity_poly.type
_entity_poly.pdbx_seq_one_letter_code
_entity_poly.pdbx_strand_id
1 'polypeptide(L)'
;MPLPQIWIFWILPVQLGASGDNYAKNFLTAAVLFQYIPKLCRLLPLLAGKTPTVFLFESACSFVTNILTFMLVGHVVGSCWYLFGLQRVNHCLRDACGNSHQECRELIYCGHGNSHVAAWKDNASAIACFQEDGFPYGIYLKAVNLTNHSSLFTRYIYSLLWGFQQISTLAGNQVPSYFLGEASFTMVIIALGLLLFPLLIGNMQNFLQALGGR
;
A
#
# COMPACT_ATOMS: atom_id res chain seq x y z
N MET A 1 -24.38 -4.71 -0.35
CA MET A 1 -23.00 -5.16 -0.07
C MET A 1 -22.46 -5.83 -1.32
N PRO A 2 -21.23 -5.55 -1.79
CA PRO A 2 -20.71 -6.32 -2.90
C PRO A 2 -20.45 -7.75 -2.38
N LEU A 3 -21.03 -8.73 -3.08
CA LEU A 3 -20.92 -10.17 -2.81
C LEU A 3 -19.50 -10.69 -2.48
N PRO A 4 -18.38 -10.13 -2.96
CA PRO A 4 -17.03 -10.63 -2.65
C PRO A 4 -16.66 -10.64 -1.16
N GLN A 5 -17.21 -9.71 -0.35
CA GLN A 5 -16.87 -9.63 1.07
C GLN A 5 -17.57 -10.70 1.92
N ILE A 6 -18.76 -11.15 1.49
CA ILE A 6 -19.48 -12.25 2.14
C ILE A 6 -18.77 -13.57 1.87
N TRP A 7 -18.25 -13.74 0.65
CA TRP A 7 -17.45 -14.90 0.25
C TRP A 7 -16.14 -15.02 1.06
N ILE A 8 -15.45 -13.89 1.32
CA ILE A 8 -14.28 -13.86 2.22
C ILE A 8 -14.68 -14.28 3.64
N PHE A 9 -15.80 -13.78 4.17
CA PHE A 9 -16.29 -14.15 5.51
C PHE A 9 -16.68 -15.63 5.63
N TRP A 10 -17.11 -16.26 4.54
CA TRP A 10 -17.52 -17.67 4.53
C TRP A 10 -16.38 -18.65 4.21
N ILE A 11 -15.44 -18.27 3.34
CA ILE A 11 -14.32 -19.13 2.91
C ILE A 11 -13.16 -19.10 3.90
N LEU A 12 -12.84 -17.94 4.49
CA LEU A 12 -11.71 -17.85 5.41
C LEU A 12 -11.82 -18.71 6.67
N PRO A 13 -12.98 -18.84 7.37
CA PRO A 13 -13.04 -19.73 8.52
C PRO A 13 -12.78 -21.19 8.15
N VAL A 14 -13.06 -21.59 6.91
CA VAL A 14 -12.83 -22.96 6.42
C VAL A 14 -11.34 -23.22 6.11
N GLN A 15 -10.60 -22.22 5.65
CA GLN A 15 -9.17 -22.36 5.34
C GLN A 15 -8.24 -22.03 6.52
N LEU A 16 -8.60 -21.07 7.39
CA LEU A 16 -7.85 -20.69 8.60
C LEU A 16 -8.23 -21.50 9.85
N GLY A 17 -9.37 -22.21 9.83
CA GLY A 17 -9.73 -23.14 10.91
C GLY A 17 -8.76 -24.32 11.06
N ALA A 18 -7.94 -24.59 10.03
CA ALA A 18 -6.92 -25.64 10.05
C ALA A 18 -5.59 -25.20 10.70
N SER A 19 -5.33 -23.89 10.81
CA SER A 19 -4.13 -23.34 11.45
C SER A 19 -4.56 -22.18 12.36
N GLY A 20 -4.72 -22.45 13.65
CA GLY A 20 -5.22 -21.53 14.67
C GLY A 20 -4.33 -20.31 14.92
N ASP A 21 -4.17 -19.46 13.91
CA ASP A 21 -3.42 -18.22 14.00
C ASP A 21 -4.36 -17.06 14.37
N ASN A 22 -4.44 -16.77 15.67
CA ASN A 22 -5.27 -15.71 16.24
C ASN A 22 -4.97 -14.33 15.64
N TYR A 23 -3.76 -14.11 15.12
CA TYR A 23 -3.36 -12.85 14.50
C TYR A 23 -4.09 -12.61 13.18
N ALA A 24 -4.21 -13.63 12.33
CA ALA A 24 -4.93 -13.53 11.06
C ALA A 24 -6.41 -13.22 11.30
N LYS A 25 -7.05 -13.90 12.26
CA LYS A 25 -8.44 -13.66 12.65
C LYS A 25 -8.68 -12.23 13.16
N ASN A 26 -7.79 -11.72 14.01
CA ASN A 26 -7.88 -10.36 14.56
C ASN A 26 -7.67 -9.31 13.46
N PHE A 27 -6.71 -9.53 12.56
CA PHE A 27 -6.46 -8.66 11.42
C PHE A 27 -7.66 -8.56 10.47
N LEU A 28 -8.26 -9.70 10.14
CA LEU A 28 -9.46 -9.76 9.30
C LEU A 28 -10.64 -9.06 9.95
N THR A 29 -10.84 -9.27 11.25
CA THR A 29 -11.89 -8.59 12.01
C THR A 29 -11.69 -7.08 11.99
N ALA A 30 -10.46 -6.61 12.20
CA ALA A 30 -10.12 -5.19 12.11
C ALA A 30 -10.34 -4.63 10.70
N ALA A 31 -9.98 -5.36 9.64
CA ALA A 31 -10.21 -4.97 8.25
C ALA A 31 -11.71 -4.87 7.91
N VAL A 32 -12.52 -5.82 8.38
CA VAL A 32 -13.98 -5.79 8.23
C VAL A 32 -14.58 -4.60 8.96
N LEU A 33 -14.18 -4.34 10.20
CA LEU A 33 -14.64 -3.18 10.98
C LEU A 33 -14.28 -1.86 10.28
N PHE A 34 -13.04 -1.74 9.80
CA PHE A 34 -12.57 -0.57 9.06
C PHE A 34 -13.41 -0.31 7.80
N GLN A 35 -13.84 -1.36 7.10
CA GLN A 35 -14.73 -1.24 5.93
C GLN A 35 -16.19 -1.01 6.30
N TYR A 36 -16.61 -1.39 7.50
CA TYR A 36 -17.98 -1.24 7.98
C TYR A 36 -18.28 0.20 8.40
N ILE A 37 -17.30 0.90 8.99
CA ILE A 37 -17.44 2.29 9.43
C ILE A 37 -17.90 3.22 8.29
N PRO A 38 -17.32 3.22 7.08
CA PRO A 38 -17.80 4.01 5.95
C PRO A 38 -19.21 3.65 5.45
N LYS A 39 -19.64 2.39 5.62
CA LYS A 39 -20.99 1.97 5.25
C LYS A 39 -22.01 2.47 6.28
N LEU A 40 -21.68 2.37 7.56
CA LEU A 40 -22.50 2.83 8.66
C LEU A 40 -22.68 4.36 8.63
N CYS A 41 -21.59 5.09 8.34
CA CYS A 41 -21.60 6.54 8.17
C CYS A 41 -22.52 7.03 7.04
N ARG A 42 -22.68 6.24 5.96
CA ARG A 42 -23.60 6.57 4.87
C ARG A 42 -25.05 6.18 5.16
N LEU A 43 -25.28 5.16 5.98
CA LEU A 43 -26.61 4.63 6.26
C LEU A 43 -27.36 5.45 7.34
N LEU A 44 -26.67 5.92 8.38
CA LEU A 44 -27.33 6.63 9.49
C LEU A 44 -28.04 7.94 9.08
N PRO A 45 -27.46 8.84 8.26
CA PRO A 45 -28.13 10.07 7.85
C PRO A 45 -29.40 9.84 7.04
N LEU A 46 -29.46 8.76 6.26
CA LEU A 46 -30.62 8.37 5.46
C LEU A 46 -31.83 7.94 6.29
N LEU A 47 -31.58 7.45 7.52
CA LEU A 47 -32.63 6.95 8.42
C LEU A 47 -33.14 8.03 9.40
N ALA A 48 -32.35 9.06 9.67
CA ALA A 48 -32.60 9.97 10.79
C ALA A 48 -33.26 11.32 10.42
N GLY A 49 -33.40 11.65 9.13
CA GLY A 49 -33.93 12.95 8.69
C GLY A 49 -32.98 14.13 8.97
N LYS A 50 -33.26 15.34 8.44
CA LYS A 50 -32.37 16.50 8.59
C LYS A 50 -32.66 17.29 9.87
N THR A 51 -31.90 17.03 10.92
CA THR A 51 -31.84 17.87 12.14
C THR A 51 -30.44 18.46 12.33
N PRO A 52 -30.25 19.52 13.15
CA PRO A 52 -28.93 20.10 13.42
C PRO A 52 -27.93 19.09 14.00
N THR A 53 -28.41 18.15 14.81
CA THR A 53 -27.61 17.04 15.36
C THR A 53 -27.25 16.01 14.29
N VAL A 54 -28.14 15.73 13.34
CA VAL A 54 -27.83 14.86 12.20
C VAL A 54 -26.84 15.52 11.23
N PHE A 55 -26.92 16.84 11.02
CA PHE A 55 -25.95 17.58 10.21
C PHE A 55 -24.53 17.54 10.82
N LEU A 56 -24.42 17.77 12.13
CA LEU A 56 -23.15 17.59 12.88
C LEU A 56 -22.58 16.18 12.73
N PHE A 57 -23.44 15.16 12.90
CA PHE A 57 -23.05 13.76 12.77
C PHE A 57 -22.64 13.41 11.33
N GLU A 58 -23.35 13.90 10.32
CA GLU A 58 -23.05 13.71 8.91
C GLU A 58 -21.69 14.32 8.54
N SER A 59 -21.43 15.55 8.99
CA SER A 59 -20.14 16.20 8.75
C SER A 59 -18.98 15.48 9.45
N ALA A 60 -19.19 15.00 10.69
CA ALA A 60 -18.20 14.22 11.42
C ALA A 60 -17.90 12.88 10.73
N CYS A 61 -18.94 12.16 10.29
CA CYS A 61 -18.80 10.92 9.56
C CYS A 61 -18.11 11.13 8.20
N SER A 62 -18.47 12.17 7.46
CA SER A 62 -17.81 12.53 6.20
C SER A 62 -16.32 12.78 6.42
N PHE A 63 -15.97 13.58 7.44
CA PHE A 63 -14.57 13.83 7.80
C PHE A 63 -13.80 12.55 8.15
N VAL A 64 -14.33 11.71 9.05
CA VAL A 64 -13.68 10.45 9.45
C VAL A 64 -13.53 9.51 8.26
N THR A 65 -14.59 9.29 7.47
CA THR A 65 -14.54 8.39 6.31
C THR A 65 -13.55 8.85 5.26
N ASN A 66 -13.41 10.17 5.09
CA ASN A 66 -12.44 10.73 4.16
C ASN A 66 -11.00 10.57 4.65
N ILE A 67 -10.73 10.75 5.95
CA ILE A 67 -9.43 10.40 6.56
C ILE A 67 -9.11 8.92 6.34
N LEU A 68 -10.06 8.02 6.66
CA LEU A 68 -9.85 6.57 6.49
C LEU A 68 -9.59 6.21 5.02
N THR A 69 -10.27 6.88 4.08
CA THR A 69 -10.04 6.72 2.65
C THR A 69 -8.65 7.20 2.26
N PHE A 70 -8.24 8.38 2.72
CA PHE A 70 -6.90 8.92 2.51
C PHE A 70 -5.82 7.97 3.04
N MET A 71 -6.02 7.41 4.23
CA MET A 71 -5.12 6.43 4.84
C MET A 71 -5.04 5.14 4.05
N LEU A 72 -6.17 4.62 3.60
CA LEU A 72 -6.23 3.39 2.81
C LEU A 72 -5.53 3.56 1.46
N VAL A 73 -5.76 4.67 0.75
CA VAL A 73 -5.11 4.93 -0.53
C VAL A 73 -3.61 5.14 -0.32
N GLY A 74 -3.18 5.85 0.73
CA GLY A 74 -1.77 5.97 1.11
C GLY A 74 -1.10 4.61 1.35
N HIS A 75 -1.78 3.71 2.07
CA HIS A 75 -1.33 2.34 2.27
C HIS A 75 -1.20 1.55 0.97
N VAL A 76 -2.19 1.64 0.08
CA VAL A 76 -2.16 0.96 -1.24
C VAL A 76 -1.00 1.49 -2.07
N VAL A 77 -0.82 2.82 -2.15
CA VAL A 77 0.29 3.44 -2.90
C VAL A 77 1.65 3.02 -2.34
N GLY A 78 1.82 3.04 -1.02
CA GLY A 78 3.06 2.59 -0.37
C GLY A 78 3.35 1.12 -0.62
N SER A 79 2.33 0.26 -0.52
CA SER A 79 2.44 -1.18 -0.80
C SER A 79 2.81 -1.45 -2.25
N CYS A 80 2.14 -0.81 -3.21
CA CYS A 80 2.45 -0.91 -4.63
C CYS A 80 3.89 -0.45 -4.91
N TRP A 81 4.32 0.66 -4.33
CA TRP A 81 5.68 1.15 -4.46
C TRP A 81 6.72 0.13 -3.98
N TYR A 82 6.51 -0.47 -2.81
CA TYR A 82 7.40 -1.49 -2.27
C TYR A 82 7.43 -2.75 -3.15
N LEU A 83 6.27 -3.23 -3.59
CA LEU A 83 6.15 -4.41 -4.45
C LEU A 83 6.78 -4.18 -5.83
N PHE A 84 6.56 -3.01 -6.44
CA PHE A 84 7.19 -2.65 -7.71
C PHE A 84 8.71 -2.53 -7.55
N GLY A 85 9.20 -2.00 -6.43
CA GLY A 85 10.63 -2.04 -6.12
C GLY A 85 11.19 -3.46 -6.08
N LEU A 86 10.50 -4.40 -5.43
CA LEU A 86 10.87 -5.82 -5.44
C LEU A 86 10.83 -6.44 -6.85
N GLN A 87 9.85 -6.08 -7.67
CA GLN A 87 9.79 -6.52 -9.07
C GLN A 87 10.96 -5.99 -9.89
N ARG A 88 11.39 -4.74 -9.65
CA ARG A 88 12.58 -4.16 -10.29
C ARG A 88 13.86 -4.87 -9.86
N VAL A 89 13.99 -5.21 -8.57
CA VAL A 89 15.11 -6.04 -8.08
C VAL A 89 15.10 -7.40 -8.77
N ASN A 90 13.95 -8.07 -8.83
CA ASN A 90 13.82 -9.35 -9.55
C ASN A 90 14.23 -9.22 -11.03
N HIS A 91 13.84 -8.12 -11.70
CA HIS A 91 14.26 -7.85 -13.07
C HIS A 91 15.79 -7.69 -13.20
N CYS A 92 16.42 -6.87 -12.36
CA CYS A 92 17.88 -6.72 -12.34
C CYS A 92 18.58 -8.08 -12.12
N LEU A 93 18.06 -8.86 -11.19
CA LEU A 93 18.56 -10.17 -10.84
C LEU A 93 18.45 -11.17 -12.00
N ARG A 94 17.39 -11.09 -12.81
CA ARG A 94 17.26 -11.88 -14.06
C ARG A 94 18.21 -11.42 -15.14
N ASP A 95 18.44 -10.12 -15.27
CA ASP A 95 19.40 -9.57 -16.22
C ASP A 95 20.83 -10.03 -15.87
N ALA A 96 21.20 -9.97 -14.59
CA ALA A 96 22.47 -10.49 -14.07
C ALA A 96 22.63 -12.01 -14.27
N CYS A 97 21.53 -12.75 -14.23
CA CYS A 97 21.48 -14.19 -14.43
C CYS A 97 21.63 -14.61 -15.91
N GLY A 98 21.20 -13.74 -16.84
CA GLY A 98 21.19 -14.01 -18.27
C GLY A 98 20.24 -15.14 -18.70
N ASN A 99 20.35 -15.54 -19.97
CA ASN A 99 19.48 -16.57 -20.57
C ASN A 99 19.93 -18.01 -20.28
N SER A 100 21.14 -18.22 -19.79
CA SER A 100 21.83 -19.53 -19.88
C SER A 100 21.80 -20.39 -18.61
N HIS A 101 21.49 -19.82 -17.43
CA HIS A 101 21.56 -20.54 -16.16
C HIS A 101 20.18 -20.80 -15.55
N GLN A 102 19.63 -21.99 -15.81
CA GLN A 102 18.36 -22.45 -15.23
C GLN A 102 18.41 -22.51 -13.69
N GLU A 103 19.55 -22.94 -13.13
CA GLU A 103 19.81 -23.02 -11.69
C GLU A 103 19.73 -21.65 -10.98
N CYS A 104 20.16 -20.59 -11.68
CA CYS A 104 20.14 -19.23 -11.17
C CYS A 104 18.72 -18.64 -11.14
N ARG A 105 17.84 -19.05 -12.06
CA ARG A 105 16.41 -18.69 -12.03
C ARG A 105 15.66 -19.36 -10.88
N GLU A 106 15.94 -20.64 -10.58
CA GLU A 106 15.30 -21.35 -9.47
C GLU A 106 15.58 -20.71 -8.11
N LEU A 107 16.74 -20.07 -7.96
CA LEU A 107 17.12 -19.35 -6.75
C LEU A 107 16.33 -18.05 -6.53
N ILE A 108 16.04 -17.30 -7.61
CA ILE A 108 15.24 -16.06 -7.57
C ILE A 108 13.82 -16.32 -7.03
N TYR A 109 13.31 -17.53 -7.26
CA TYR A 109 11.97 -17.94 -6.85
C TYR A 109 11.91 -18.66 -5.49
N CYS A 110 12.97 -18.57 -4.67
CA CYS A 110 13.08 -19.32 -3.41
C CYS A 110 12.80 -20.82 -3.60
N GLY A 111 13.41 -21.44 -4.61
CA GLY A 111 13.38 -22.88 -4.81
C GLY A 111 13.97 -23.64 -3.62
N HIS A 112 13.48 -24.87 -3.40
CA HIS A 112 13.99 -25.77 -2.35
C HIS A 112 15.42 -26.24 -2.68
N GLY A 113 16.43 -25.50 -2.23
CA GLY A 113 17.83 -25.87 -2.43
C GLY A 113 18.80 -24.91 -1.76
N ASN A 114 19.27 -25.26 -0.56
CA ASN A 114 20.17 -24.43 0.24
C ASN A 114 21.60 -24.33 -0.34
N SER A 115 21.92 -25.15 -1.35
CA SER A 115 23.28 -25.31 -1.91
C SER A 115 23.73 -24.17 -2.83
N HIS A 116 22.83 -23.33 -3.33
CA HIS A 116 23.15 -22.35 -4.39
C HIS A 116 23.06 -20.88 -3.93
N VAL A 117 22.63 -20.60 -2.68
CA VAL A 117 22.61 -19.24 -2.09
C VAL A 117 24.02 -18.63 -2.02
N ALA A 118 25.05 -19.46 -1.80
CA ALA A 118 26.44 -19.04 -1.82
C ALA A 118 26.88 -18.49 -3.19
N ALA A 119 26.39 -19.08 -4.29
CA ALA A 119 26.76 -18.67 -5.65
C ALA A 119 26.27 -17.25 -6.00
N TRP A 120 25.18 -16.80 -5.38
CA TRP A 120 24.66 -15.44 -5.55
C TRP A 120 25.32 -14.42 -4.62
N LYS A 121 25.72 -14.87 -3.43
CA LYS A 121 26.38 -14.02 -2.44
C LYS A 121 27.72 -13.49 -2.94
N ASP A 122 28.42 -14.25 -3.78
CA ASP A 122 29.73 -13.90 -4.31
C ASP A 122 29.70 -13.39 -5.77
N ASN A 123 28.50 -13.26 -6.37
CA ASN A 123 28.35 -12.78 -7.74
C ASN A 123 28.25 -11.25 -7.77
N ALA A 124 29.24 -10.60 -8.37
CA ALA A 124 29.31 -9.13 -8.49
C ALA A 124 28.08 -8.51 -9.17
N SER A 125 27.51 -9.17 -10.19
CA SER A 125 26.32 -8.70 -10.90
C SER A 125 25.05 -8.80 -10.05
N ALA A 126 24.93 -9.83 -9.22
CA ALA A 126 23.81 -9.96 -8.29
C ALA A 126 23.91 -8.97 -7.13
N ILE A 127 25.13 -8.73 -6.61
CA ILE A 127 25.39 -7.71 -5.58
C ILE A 127 25.05 -6.31 -6.11
N ALA A 128 25.42 -6.00 -7.37
CA ALA A 128 25.13 -4.72 -7.99
C ALA A 128 23.62 -4.38 -7.99
N CYS A 129 22.73 -5.38 -8.07
CA CYS A 129 21.29 -5.14 -7.99
C CYS A 129 20.82 -4.58 -6.64
N PHE A 130 21.60 -4.68 -5.58
CA PHE A 130 21.29 -4.09 -4.28
C PHE A 130 22.13 -2.84 -3.97
N GLN A 131 22.91 -2.36 -4.95
CA GLN A 131 23.67 -1.12 -4.88
C GLN A 131 22.93 -0.01 -5.63
N GLU A 132 23.18 1.25 -5.24
CA GLU A 132 22.43 2.40 -5.76
C GLU A 132 22.73 2.70 -7.24
N ASP A 133 23.93 2.37 -7.69
CA ASP A 133 24.47 2.62 -9.03
C ASP A 133 24.40 1.39 -9.95
N GLY A 134 24.08 0.21 -9.42
CA GLY A 134 24.07 -1.02 -10.20
C GLY A 134 22.86 -1.22 -11.11
N PHE A 135 21.75 -0.50 -10.89
CA PHE A 135 20.56 -0.59 -11.73
C PHE A 135 19.69 0.69 -11.66
N PRO A 136 19.06 1.12 -12.77
CA PRO A 136 18.20 2.31 -12.78
C PRO A 136 16.85 2.02 -12.10
N TYR A 137 16.82 2.19 -10.78
CA TYR A 137 15.63 2.01 -9.94
C TYR A 137 14.70 3.22 -9.87
N GLY A 138 15.21 4.42 -10.17
CA GLY A 138 14.44 5.67 -10.11
C GLY A 138 13.71 5.84 -8.78
N ILE A 139 12.38 6.02 -8.83
CA ILE A 139 11.56 6.22 -7.62
C ILE A 139 11.59 5.03 -6.65
N TYR A 140 11.99 3.84 -7.11
CA TYR A 140 12.03 2.62 -6.29
C TYR A 140 13.33 2.43 -5.53
N LEU A 141 14.35 3.28 -5.74
CA LEU A 141 15.67 3.12 -5.12
C LEU A 141 15.59 2.96 -3.59
N LYS A 142 14.81 3.82 -2.92
CA LYS A 142 14.61 3.72 -1.47
C LYS A 142 13.89 2.43 -1.05
N ALA A 143 13.00 1.90 -1.89
CA ALA A 143 12.34 0.61 -1.62
C ALA A 143 13.35 -0.54 -1.68
N VAL A 144 14.32 -0.49 -2.60
CA VAL A 144 15.40 -1.47 -2.72
C VAL A 144 16.27 -1.46 -1.46
N ASN A 145 16.75 -0.30 -1.02
CA ASN A 145 17.51 -0.20 0.23
C ASN A 145 16.72 -0.73 1.43
N LEU A 146 15.40 -0.49 1.44
CA LEU A 146 14.50 -0.99 2.48
C LEU A 146 14.43 -2.53 2.54
N THR A 147 14.67 -3.24 1.43
CA THR A 147 14.69 -4.72 1.39
C THR A 147 15.81 -5.33 2.22
N ASN A 148 16.88 -4.59 2.49
CA ASN A 148 18.01 -5.07 3.29
C ASN A 148 17.76 -4.96 4.82
N HIS A 149 16.73 -4.23 5.25
CA HIS A 149 16.43 -4.09 6.68
C HIS A 149 15.79 -5.36 7.25
N SER A 150 16.27 -5.87 8.39
CA SER A 150 15.78 -7.14 8.97
C SER A 150 14.34 -7.09 9.47
N SER A 151 13.87 -5.93 9.94
CA SER A 151 12.54 -5.76 10.54
C SER A 151 11.44 -5.56 9.49
N LEU A 152 10.52 -6.52 9.41
CA LEU A 152 9.31 -6.40 8.57
C LEU A 152 8.44 -5.20 8.98
N PHE A 153 8.38 -4.88 10.27
CA PHE A 153 7.63 -3.73 10.77
C PHE A 153 8.22 -2.42 10.25
N THR A 154 9.55 -2.29 10.23
CA THR A 154 10.22 -1.12 9.66
C THR A 154 9.92 -0.97 8.18
N ARG A 155 10.00 -2.08 7.41
CA ARG A 155 9.66 -2.08 5.97
C ARG A 155 8.22 -1.59 5.74
N TYR A 156 7.29 -2.09 6.53
CA TYR A 156 5.88 -1.70 6.45
C TYR A 156 5.66 -0.21 6.76
N ILE A 157 6.18 0.30 7.88
CA ILE A 157 5.97 1.69 8.29
C ILE A 157 6.61 2.67 7.30
N TYR A 158 7.81 2.37 6.78
CA TYR A 158 8.45 3.23 5.78
C TYR A 158 7.73 3.20 4.43
N SER A 159 7.24 2.03 4.00
CA SER A 159 6.40 1.91 2.81
C SER A 159 5.11 2.72 2.96
N LEU A 160 4.43 2.60 4.10
CA LEU A 160 3.23 3.36 4.44
C LEU A 160 3.51 4.87 4.43
N LEU A 161 4.56 5.31 5.12
CA LEU A 161 4.99 6.71 5.17
C LEU A 161 5.26 7.28 3.78
N TRP A 162 5.95 6.50 2.92
CA TRP A 162 6.22 6.93 1.54
C TRP A 162 4.92 7.20 0.79
N GLY A 163 3.96 6.26 0.83
CA GLY A 163 2.69 6.42 0.13
C GLY A 163 1.87 7.62 0.62
N PHE A 164 1.80 7.82 1.94
CA PHE A 164 1.18 9.02 2.53
C PHE A 164 1.84 10.30 2.07
N GLN A 165 3.16 10.36 2.10
CA GLN A 165 3.92 11.53 1.68
C GLN A 165 3.62 11.86 0.22
N GLN A 166 3.68 10.88 -0.68
CA GLN A 166 3.51 11.13 -2.12
C GLN A 166 2.10 11.61 -2.48
N ILE A 167 1.05 11.06 -1.86
CA ILE A 167 -0.31 11.55 -2.10
C ILE A 167 -0.47 12.97 -1.56
N SER A 168 0.08 13.26 -0.37
CA SER A 168 -0.02 14.57 0.27
C SER A 168 0.72 15.67 -0.50
N THR A 169 1.84 15.32 -1.16
CA THR A 169 2.67 16.28 -1.90
C THR A 169 2.43 16.25 -3.40
N LEU A 170 1.44 15.50 -3.89
CA LEU A 170 1.16 15.32 -5.32
C LEU A 170 2.41 14.80 -6.08
N ALA A 171 3.12 13.85 -5.48
CA ALA A 171 4.41 13.33 -5.95
C ALA A 171 5.48 14.41 -6.22
N GLY A 172 5.37 15.58 -5.57
CA GLY A 172 6.19 16.76 -5.89
C GLY A 172 7.69 16.64 -5.63
N ASN A 173 8.14 15.57 -4.98
CA ASN A 173 9.57 15.28 -4.76
C ASN A 173 10.06 14.04 -5.51
N GLN A 174 9.32 13.54 -6.50
CA GLN A 174 9.71 12.40 -7.32
C GLN A 174 10.18 12.86 -8.70
N VAL A 175 11.28 12.28 -9.16
CA VAL A 175 11.75 12.39 -10.53
C VAL A 175 11.78 10.96 -11.09
N PRO A 176 10.74 10.53 -11.84
CA PRO A 176 10.70 9.20 -12.42
C PRO A 176 11.80 9.03 -13.47
N SER A 177 12.33 7.82 -13.59
CA SER A 177 13.19 7.47 -14.71
C SER A 177 12.39 7.40 -16.02
N TYR A 178 13.06 7.22 -17.16
CA TYR A 178 12.41 6.99 -18.45
C TYR A 178 11.66 5.65 -18.55
N PHE A 179 11.58 4.89 -17.46
CA PHE A 179 10.76 3.69 -17.40
C PHE A 179 9.27 4.05 -17.35
N LEU A 180 8.52 3.62 -18.36
CA LEU A 180 7.09 3.90 -18.50
C LEU A 180 6.25 3.49 -17.28
N GLY A 181 6.64 2.42 -16.58
CA GLY A 181 5.96 1.97 -15.36
C GLY A 181 6.08 2.97 -14.20
N GLU A 182 7.24 3.62 -14.06
CA GLU A 182 7.46 4.66 -13.03
C GLU A 182 6.68 5.93 -13.37
N ALA A 183 6.75 6.37 -14.62
CA ALA A 183 6.03 7.54 -15.09
C ALA A 183 4.50 7.37 -14.94
N SER A 184 3.96 6.23 -15.38
CA SER A 184 2.53 5.92 -15.24
C SER A 184 2.09 5.82 -13.79
N PHE A 185 2.86 5.16 -12.93
CA PHE A 185 2.56 5.09 -11.50
C PHE A 185 2.58 6.47 -10.84
N THR A 186 3.55 7.32 -11.18
CA THR A 186 3.64 8.70 -10.67
C THR A 186 2.45 9.55 -11.12
N MET A 187 2.00 9.44 -12.38
CA MET A 187 0.79 10.12 -12.86
C MET A 187 -0.46 9.70 -12.08
N VAL A 188 -0.59 8.42 -11.76
CA VAL A 188 -1.71 7.91 -10.94
C VAL A 188 -1.66 8.50 -9.52
N ILE A 189 -0.49 8.58 -8.90
CA ILE A 189 -0.33 9.21 -7.58
C ILE A 189 -0.77 10.68 -7.61
N ILE A 190 -0.34 11.44 -8.64
CA ILE A 190 -0.74 12.84 -8.81
C ILE A 190 -2.25 12.96 -8.93
N ALA A 191 -2.88 12.14 -9.78
CA ALA A 191 -4.34 12.15 -9.96
C ALA A 191 -5.09 11.81 -8.66
N LEU A 192 -4.63 10.80 -7.91
CA LEU A 192 -5.20 10.43 -6.62
C LEU A 192 -5.05 11.55 -5.58
N GLY A 193 -3.87 12.18 -5.52
CA GLY A 193 -3.61 13.31 -4.63
C GLY A 193 -4.49 14.53 -4.96
N LEU A 194 -4.63 14.88 -6.24
CA LEU A 194 -5.48 15.98 -6.70
C LEU A 194 -6.95 15.75 -6.39
N LEU A 195 -7.41 14.48 -6.37
CA LEU A 195 -8.77 14.14 -5.99
C LEU A 195 -8.96 14.19 -4.47
N LEU A 196 -8.07 13.55 -3.71
CA LEU A 196 -8.26 13.30 -2.28
C LEU A 196 -7.91 14.50 -1.40
N PHE A 197 -6.89 15.27 -1.77
CA PHE A 197 -6.42 16.39 -0.95
C PHE A 197 -7.46 17.51 -0.81
N PRO A 198 -8.13 17.97 -1.89
CA PRO A 198 -9.22 18.95 -1.77
C PRO A 198 -10.43 18.40 -1.01
N LEU A 199 -10.78 17.12 -1.20
CA LEU A 199 -11.85 16.48 -0.45
C LEU A 199 -11.58 16.50 1.06
N LEU A 200 -10.32 16.26 1.46
CA LEU A 200 -9.89 16.29 2.86
C LEU A 200 -10.08 17.67 3.47
N ILE A 201 -9.59 18.70 2.78
CA ILE A 201 -9.72 20.09 3.23
C ILE A 201 -11.19 20.51 3.29
N GLY A 202 -11.98 20.24 2.26
CA GLY A 202 -13.39 20.62 2.21
C GLY A 202 -14.21 19.97 3.33
N ASN A 203 -14.01 18.68 3.59
CA ASN A 203 -14.70 17.99 4.68
C ASN A 203 -14.24 18.44 6.07
N MET A 204 -12.96 18.82 6.24
CA MET A 204 -12.45 19.42 7.47
C MET A 204 -13.09 20.79 7.72
N GLN A 205 -13.19 21.64 6.70
CA GLN A 205 -13.83 22.95 6.79
C GLN A 205 -15.30 22.82 7.16
N ASN A 206 -16.05 21.93 6.50
CA ASN A 206 -17.45 21.66 6.82
C ASN A 206 -17.63 21.19 8.27
N PHE A 207 -16.74 20.32 8.75
CA PHE A 207 -16.79 19.83 10.13
C PHE A 207 -16.51 20.93 11.16
N LEU A 208 -15.50 21.76 10.93
CA LEU A 208 -15.18 22.89 11.80
C LEU A 208 -16.31 23.94 11.81
N GLN A 209 -16.92 24.22 10.66
CA GLN A 209 -18.08 25.12 10.57
C GLN A 209 -19.29 24.55 11.31
N ALA A 210 -19.55 23.25 11.20
CA ALA A 210 -20.64 22.61 11.93
C ALA A 210 -20.43 22.71 13.45
N LEU A 211 -19.19 22.57 13.94
CA LEU A 211 -18.84 22.72 15.36
C LEU A 211 -18.91 24.17 15.86
N GLY A 212 -18.44 25.13 15.05
CA GLY A 212 -18.35 26.55 15.40
C GLY A 212 -19.63 27.35 15.21
N GLY A 213 -20.62 26.81 14.49
CA GLY A 213 -21.96 27.39 14.35
C GLY A 213 -22.87 27.22 15.59
N ARG A 214 -22.27 27.06 16.78
CA ARG A 214 -22.94 27.03 18.08
C ARG A 214 -22.76 28.35 18.81
#